data_AF-A0A3L6PB33-F1
#
_entry.id   AF-A0A3L6PB33-F1
#
_cell.length_a   1.000
_cell.length_b   1.000
_cell.length_c   1.000
_cell.angle_alpha   90.00
_cell.angle_beta   90.00
_cell.angle_gamma   90.00
#
_symmetry.space_group_name_H-M   'P 1'
#
loop_
_entity.id
_entity.type
_entity.pdbx_description
1 polymer ?
#
loop_
_entity_poly.entity_id
_entity_poly.type
_entity_poly.pdbx_seq_one_letter_code
_entity_poly.pdbx_strand_id
1 'polypeptide(L)'
;MALKSIFCMCKTVTQEVNENRRDIIEIKSHLSLFTDPYHELPQFDDPLAEWDAADEAAIAAAHAPLPRPHHRAAAPTRSHRCPPCGQEIFDEDEDTEEEEPRDYCEIPDSDEDEDTSDDGAQDDDE
;
A
#
# COMPACT_ATOMS: atom_id res chain seq x y z
N MET A 1 -2.93 1.48 4.55
CA MET A 1 -1.86 0.47 4.72
C MET A 1 -1.98 -0.72 3.74
N ALA A 2 -3.12 -1.40 3.65
CA ALA A 2 -3.28 -2.58 2.79
C ALA A 2 -2.92 -2.34 1.30
N LEU A 3 -3.36 -1.22 0.72
CA LEU A 3 -3.05 -0.88 -0.68
C LEU A 3 -1.54 -0.72 -0.95
N LYS A 4 -0.80 -0.08 -0.03
CA LYS A 4 0.66 0.07 -0.16
C LYS A 4 1.35 -1.29 -0.13
N SER A 5 0.91 -2.18 0.76
CA SER A 5 1.42 -3.54 0.84
C SER A 5 1.17 -4.33 -0.45
N ILE A 6 -0.06 -4.28 -0.99
CA ILE A 6 -0.40 -4.93 -2.26
C ILE A 6 0.45 -4.37 -3.40
N PHE A 7 0.56 -3.05 -3.51
CA PHE A 7 1.38 -2.41 -4.53
C PHE A 7 2.85 -2.83 -4.43
N CYS A 8 3.43 -2.83 -3.23
CA CYS A 8 4.79 -3.29 -3.00
C CYS A 8 4.97 -4.75 -3.43
N MET A 9 4.03 -5.65 -3.11
CA MET A 9 4.09 -7.03 -3.55
C MET A 9 4.06 -7.14 -5.09
N CYS A 10 3.13 -6.44 -5.75
CA CYS A 10 3.05 -6.43 -7.21
C CYS A 10 4.34 -5.92 -7.86
N LYS A 11 4.95 -4.88 -7.27
CA LYS A 11 6.22 -4.32 -7.74
C LYS A 11 7.35 -5.34 -7.63
N THR A 12 7.48 -6.02 -6.48
CA THR A 12 8.49 -7.06 -6.27
C THR A 12 8.32 -8.20 -7.27
N VAL A 13 7.11 -8.74 -7.42
CA VAL A 13 6.84 -9.84 -8.36
C VAL A 13 7.17 -9.44 -9.80
N THR A 14 6.82 -8.21 -10.21
CA THR A 14 7.15 -7.71 -11.55
C THR A 14 8.66 -7.62 -11.76
N GLN A 15 9.41 -7.18 -10.75
CA GLN A 15 10.87 -7.14 -10.79
C GLN A 15 11.47 -8.55 -10.92
N GLU A 16 11.06 -9.50 -10.07
CA GLU A 16 11.54 -10.88 -10.10
C GLU A 16 11.25 -11.58 -11.44
N VAL A 17 10.05 -11.35 -12.01
CA VAL A 17 9.70 -11.89 -13.34
C VAL A 17 10.60 -11.31 -14.43
N ASN A 18 10.90 -10.02 -14.37
CA ASN A 18 11.80 -9.37 -15.32
C ASN A 18 13.25 -9.89 -15.18
N GLU A 19 13.73 -10.09 -13.96
CA GLU A 19 15.05 -10.68 -13.68
C GLU A 19 15.14 -12.11 -14.21
N ASN A 20 14.21 -12.99 -13.82
CA ASN A 20 14.13 -14.37 -14.31
C ASN A 20 14.11 -14.45 -15.83
N ARG A 21 13.44 -13.49 -16.47
CA ARG A 21 13.36 -13.47 -17.92
C ARG A 21 14.67 -13.06 -18.58
N ARG A 22 15.43 -12.13 -18.00
CA ARG A 22 16.80 -11.81 -18.45
C ARG A 22 17.70 -13.03 -18.31
N ASP A 23 17.59 -13.75 -17.19
CA ASP A 23 18.38 -14.97 -16.95
C ASP A 23 18.05 -16.07 -17.98
N ILE A 24 16.77 -16.28 -18.29
CA ILE A 24 16.35 -17.25 -19.32
C ILE A 24 16.92 -16.86 -20.69
N ILE A 25 16.90 -15.56 -21.04
CA ILE A 25 17.47 -15.04 -22.29
C ILE A 25 18.98 -15.31 -22.34
N GLU A 26 19.69 -15.06 -21.25
CA GLU A 26 21.13 -15.33 -21.12
C GLU A 26 21.45 -16.82 -21.27
N ILE A 27 20.72 -17.69 -20.57
CA ILE A 27 20.89 -19.16 -20.66
C ILE A 27 20.60 -19.64 -22.09
N LYS A 28 19.51 -19.18 -22.71
CA LYS A 28 19.18 -19.53 -24.10
C LYS A 28 20.29 -19.11 -25.07
N SER A 29 20.86 -17.92 -24.88
CA SER A 29 21.98 -17.42 -25.67
C SER A 29 23.20 -18.35 -25.56
N HIS A 30 23.57 -18.79 -24.35
CA HIS A 30 24.67 -19.75 -24.16
C HIS A 30 24.43 -21.11 -24.83
N LEU A 31 23.18 -21.51 -24.96
CA LEU A 31 22.78 -22.76 -25.62
C LEU A 31 22.55 -22.60 -27.13
N SER A 32 22.81 -21.41 -27.70
CA SER A 32 22.49 -21.07 -29.11
C SER A 32 21.01 -21.31 -29.47
N LEU A 33 20.13 -21.25 -28.46
CA LEU A 33 18.69 -21.34 -28.65
C LEU A 33 18.16 -19.97 -29.07
N PHE A 34 17.10 -19.99 -29.87
CA PHE A 34 16.45 -18.76 -30.30
C PHE A 34 15.99 -17.95 -29.08
N THR A 35 16.40 -16.69 -29.05
CA THR A 35 16.09 -15.76 -27.98
C THR A 35 14.85 -14.98 -28.41
N ASP A 36 13.73 -15.23 -27.72
CA ASP A 36 12.49 -14.53 -28.00
C ASP A 36 12.61 -13.05 -27.58
N PRO A 37 12.37 -12.09 -28.49
CA PRO A 37 12.37 -10.67 -28.19
C PRO A 37 11.07 -10.29 -27.44
N TYR A 38 10.80 -10.91 -26.30
CA TYR A 38 9.79 -10.37 -25.40
C TYR A 38 10.23 -8.95 -24.96
N HIS A 39 9.28 -8.05 -24.70
CA HIS A 39 9.52 -6.73 -24.10
C HIS A 39 9.39 -6.79 -22.58
N GLU A 40 10.35 -6.25 -21.82
CA GLU A 40 10.27 -6.19 -20.35
C GLU A 40 8.88 -5.70 -19.90
N LEU A 41 8.36 -6.25 -18.80
CA LEU A 41 7.11 -5.75 -18.27
C LEU A 41 7.24 -4.25 -17.96
N PRO A 42 6.17 -3.44 -18.15
CA PRO A 42 6.23 -2.02 -17.89
C PRO A 42 6.74 -1.76 -16.48
N GLN A 43 7.69 -0.84 -16.36
CA GLN A 43 8.09 -0.35 -15.06
C GLN A 43 7.01 0.61 -14.57
N PHE A 44 6.46 0.33 -13.39
CA PHE A 44 5.49 1.21 -12.74
C PHE A 44 6.22 2.16 -11.79
N ASP A 45 5.98 3.45 -11.95
CA ASP A 45 6.32 4.43 -10.91
C ASP A 45 5.48 4.16 -9.66
N ASP A 46 6.01 4.54 -8.50
CA ASP A 46 5.29 4.39 -7.23
C ASP A 46 4.20 5.46 -7.12
N PRO A 47 2.90 5.10 -7.25
CA PRO A 47 1.80 6.06 -7.19
C PRO A 47 1.61 6.64 -5.78
N LEU A 48 2.29 6.08 -4.77
CA LEU A 48 2.16 6.48 -3.39
C LEU A 48 3.31 7.38 -2.93
N ALA A 49 4.33 7.60 -3.77
CA ALA A 49 5.52 8.39 -3.40
C ALA A 49 5.17 9.81 -2.95
N GLU A 50 4.18 10.45 -3.57
CA GLU A 50 3.69 11.77 -3.16
C GLU A 50 3.03 11.73 -1.77
N TRP A 51 2.24 10.69 -1.51
CA TRP A 51 1.61 10.49 -0.22
C TRP A 51 2.65 10.24 0.88
N ASP A 52 3.64 9.39 0.60
CA ASP A 52 4.74 9.12 1.54
C ASP A 52 5.51 10.38 1.87
N ALA A 53 5.82 11.22 0.87
CA ALA A 53 6.48 12.50 1.09
C ALA A 53 5.62 13.46 1.94
N ALA A 54 4.31 13.48 1.74
CA ALA A 54 3.39 14.29 2.54
C ALA A 54 3.30 13.80 3.99
N ASP A 55 3.24 12.48 4.20
CA ASP A 55 3.22 11.87 5.53
C ASP A 55 4.51 12.14 6.30
N GLU A 56 5.68 11.97 5.65
CA GLU A 56 6.96 12.34 6.24
C GLU A 56 7.06 13.84 6.56
N ALA A 57 6.57 14.70 5.66
CA ALA A 57 6.56 16.14 5.88
C ALA A 57 5.65 16.53 7.07
N ALA A 58 4.51 15.87 7.22
CA ALA A 58 3.60 16.08 8.35
C ALA A 58 4.25 15.67 9.68
N ILE A 59 4.91 14.51 9.71
CA ILE A 59 5.69 14.04 10.87
C ILE A 59 6.81 15.03 11.19
N ALA A 60 7.58 15.46 10.19
CA ALA A 60 8.65 16.43 10.36
C ALA A 60 8.15 17.78 10.89
N ALA A 61 6.99 18.25 10.43
CA ALA A 61 6.35 19.47 10.91
C ALA A 61 5.84 19.34 12.35
N ALA A 62 5.28 18.19 12.72
CA ALA A 62 4.85 17.91 14.10
C ALA A 62 6.03 17.90 15.09
N HIS A 63 7.21 17.51 14.62
CA HIS A 63 8.45 17.52 15.40
C HIS A 63 9.30 18.78 15.21
N ALA A 64 8.84 19.75 14.42
CA ALA A 64 9.56 20.99 14.21
C ALA A 64 9.61 21.80 15.53
N PRO A 65 10.78 22.38 15.89
CA PRO A 65 10.88 23.21 17.07
C PRO A 65 9.91 24.39 16.98
N LEU A 66 9.11 24.58 18.04
CA LEU A 66 8.23 25.75 18.12
C LEU A 66 9.05 27.04 17.99
N PRO A 67 8.54 28.05 17.26
CA PRO A 67 9.21 29.32 17.15
C PRO A 67 9.48 29.87 18.54
N ARG A 68 10.75 30.14 18.85
CA ARG A 68 11.14 30.72 20.14
C ARG A 68 10.39 32.06 20.28
N PRO A 69 9.77 32.33 21.43
CA PRO A 69 9.18 33.64 21.66
C PRO A 69 10.28 34.68 21.48
N HIS A 70 10.13 35.51 20.45
CA HIS A 70 11.00 36.65 20.27
C HIS A 70 10.85 37.52 21.52
N HIS A 71 11.88 37.54 22.37
CA HIS A 71 11.99 38.52 23.44
C HIS A 71 12.08 39.91 22.79
N ARG A 72 10.92 40.48 22.47
CA ARG A 72 10.78 41.90 22.17
C ARG A 72 11.22 42.60 23.44
N ALA A 73 12.39 43.24 23.42
CA ALA A 73 12.85 44.06 24.52
C ALA A 73 11.81 45.18 24.75
N ALA A 74 10.90 44.95 25.68
CA ALA A 74 9.94 45.93 26.14
C ALA A 74 10.57 46.68 27.32
N ALA A 75 10.69 48.00 27.16
CA ALA A 75 11.02 48.93 28.23
C ALA A 75 10.06 48.76 29.43
N PRO A 76 10.47 49.12 30.66
CA PRO A 76 9.71 48.79 31.85
C PRO A 76 8.54 49.76 32.01
N THR A 77 7.31 49.29 31.83
CA THR A 77 6.12 50.01 32.31
C THR A 77 5.18 49.06 33.05
N ARG A 78 5.29 49.15 34.37
CA ARG A 78 4.21 49.15 35.38
C ARG A 78 3.03 48.17 35.16
N SER A 79 3.11 47.09 35.94
CA SER A 79 2.01 46.30 36.53
C SER A 79 0.62 46.94 36.48
N HIS A 80 -0.32 46.27 35.82
CA HIS A 80 -1.72 46.20 36.22
C HIS A 80 -2.25 44.78 35.98
N ARG A 81 -2.76 44.16 37.05
CA ARG A 81 -3.30 42.79 37.09
C ARG A 81 -4.67 42.72 36.39
N CYS A 82 -4.89 41.65 35.63
CA CYS A 82 -6.21 41.02 35.44
C CYS A 82 -6.02 39.49 35.35
N PRO A 83 -6.84 38.66 36.02
CA PRO A 83 -6.85 37.22 35.80
C PRO A 83 -7.68 36.88 34.55
N PRO A 84 -7.30 35.86 33.75
CA PRO A 84 -8.12 35.45 32.61
C PRO A 84 -9.39 34.77 33.12
N CYS A 85 -10.51 35.32 32.68
CA CYS A 85 -11.85 34.76 32.83
C CYS A 85 -11.99 33.55 31.90
N GLY A 86 -12.55 32.46 32.43
CA GLY A 86 -13.40 31.50 31.73
C GLY A 86 -12.83 30.82 30.49
N GLN A 87 -12.16 29.68 30.69
CA GLN A 87 -12.10 28.67 29.63
C GLN A 87 -13.45 27.95 29.63
N GLU A 88 -14.30 28.24 28.63
CA GLU A 88 -15.39 27.34 28.27
C GLU A 88 -14.76 26.08 27.67
N ILE A 89 -14.88 24.98 28.41
CA ILE A 89 -14.63 23.63 27.94
C ILE A 89 -15.81 23.27 27.02
N PHE A 90 -15.53 23.07 25.74
CA PHE A 90 -16.49 22.49 24.81
C PHE A 90 -16.66 21.02 25.19
N ASP A 91 -17.89 20.60 25.46
CA ASP A 91 -18.24 19.18 25.59
C ASP A 91 -18.18 18.53 24.20
N GLU A 92 -17.30 17.55 24.05
CA GLU A 92 -17.13 16.71 22.86
C GLU A 92 -18.03 15.48 23.06
N ASP A 93 -19.23 15.49 22.47
CA ASP A 93 -20.06 14.30 22.30
C ASP A 93 -20.03 13.90 20.81
N GLU A 94 -19.07 13.06 20.45
CA GLU A 94 -19.01 12.37 19.16
C GLU A 94 -19.44 10.91 19.37
N ASP A 95 -20.75 10.68 19.47
CA ASP A 95 -21.35 9.34 19.43
C ASP A 95 -21.36 8.81 17.99
N THR A 96 -20.28 8.15 17.58
CA THR A 96 -20.26 7.33 16.36
C THR A 96 -20.66 5.89 16.71
N GLU A 97 -21.96 5.61 16.68
CA GLU A 97 -22.48 4.24 16.68
C GLU A 97 -22.02 3.54 15.38
N GLU A 98 -21.13 2.55 15.50
CA GLU A 98 -20.71 1.70 14.39
C GLU A 98 -21.90 0.86 13.89
N GLU A 99 -22.27 1.03 12.62
CA GLU A 99 -23.23 0.14 11.95
C GLU A 99 -22.55 -1.21 11.67
N GLU A 100 -23.01 -2.25 12.37
CA GLU A 100 -22.54 -3.63 12.21
C GLU A 100 -22.84 -4.16 10.79
N PRO A 101 -21.83 -4.66 10.03
CA PRO A 101 -22.05 -5.19 8.68
C PRO A 101 -22.95 -6.42 8.70
N ARG A 102 -24.04 -6.34 7.92
CA ARG A 102 -25.04 -7.39 7.81
C ARG A 102 -24.50 -8.65 7.12
N ASP A 103 -24.64 -9.76 7.83
CA ASP A 103 -24.97 -11.12 7.37
C ASP A 103 -24.18 -11.64 6.15
N TYR A 104 -23.05 -12.29 6.44
CA TYR A 104 -22.28 -13.03 5.45
C TYR A 104 -22.99 -14.35 5.15
N CYS A 105 -23.61 -14.48 3.98
CA CYS A 105 -24.07 -15.79 3.51
C CYS A 105 -22.87 -16.58 3.00
N GLU A 106 -22.51 -17.65 3.71
CA GLU A 106 -21.55 -18.64 3.22
C GLU A 106 -22.09 -19.32 1.95
N ILE A 107 -21.28 -19.33 0.91
CA ILE A 107 -21.55 -20.08 -0.33
C ILE A 107 -21.20 -21.54 -0.03
N PRO A 108 -22.12 -22.52 -0.24
CA PRO A 108 -21.79 -23.92 -0.02
C PRO A 108 -20.62 -24.33 -0.94
N ASP A 109 -19.62 -24.99 -0.36
CA ASP A 109 -18.55 -25.62 -1.13
C ASP A 109 -19.18 -26.66 -2.06
N SER A 110 -19.08 -26.43 -3.36
CA SER A 110 -19.64 -27.31 -4.38
C SER A 110 -18.71 -28.53 -4.53
N ASP A 111 -19.09 -29.64 -3.92
CA ASP A 111 -18.50 -30.98 -4.02
C ASP A 111 -18.87 -31.67 -5.35
N GLU A 112 -18.47 -31.06 -6.48
CA GLU A 112 -18.51 -31.73 -7.79
C GLU A 112 -17.19 -32.47 -8.06
N ASP A 113 -17.03 -33.62 -7.42
CA ASP A 113 -16.17 -34.72 -7.85
C ASP A 113 -16.91 -35.58 -8.89
N GLU A 114 -16.95 -35.11 -10.14
CA GLU A 114 -17.38 -35.95 -11.26
C GLU A 114 -16.16 -36.64 -11.92
N ASP A 115 -15.73 -37.72 -11.27
CA ASP A 115 -14.85 -38.74 -11.88
C ASP A 115 -15.55 -39.34 -13.11
N THR A 116 -15.23 -38.82 -14.30
CA THR A 116 -15.56 -39.47 -15.58
C THR A 116 -14.30 -40.09 -16.16
N SER A 117 -13.91 -41.23 -15.59
CA SER A 117 -13.10 -42.22 -16.28
C SER A 117 -13.96 -42.86 -17.39
N ASP A 118 -13.60 -42.66 -18.65
CA ASP A 118 -14.03 -43.57 -19.72
C ASP A 118 -12.82 -43.95 -20.60
N ASP A 119 -12.59 -45.25 -20.62
CA ASP A 119 -11.51 -45.99 -21.24
C ASP A 119 -11.86 -46.24 -22.71
N GLY A 120 -11.12 -45.61 -23.63
CA GLY A 120 -11.37 -45.67 -25.06
C GLY A 120 -10.20 -46.25 -25.85
N ALA A 121 -10.08 -47.58 -25.79
CA ALA A 121 -9.45 -48.54 -26.71
C ALA A 121 -8.39 -48.05 -27.73
N GLN A 122 -7.22 -48.71 -27.68
CA GLN A 122 -6.33 -48.89 -28.84
C GLN A 122 -7.08 -49.64 -29.95
N ASP A 123 -6.94 -49.20 -31.21
CA ASP A 123 -6.79 -50.14 -32.33
C ASP A 123 -5.86 -49.52 -33.40
N ASP A 124 -4.95 -50.37 -33.86
CA ASP A 124 -4.01 -50.14 -34.94
C ASP A 124 -4.77 -49.91 -36.26
N ASP A 125 -4.21 -49.10 -37.17
CA ASP A 125 -4.27 -49.42 -38.60
C ASP A 125 -3.15 -48.71 -39.38
N GLU A 126 -2.66 -49.47 -40.35
CA GLU A 126 -1.39 -49.47 -41.10
C GLU A 126 -0.99 -48.20 -41.89
#